data_AF-A0A520I4S8-F1
#
_entry.id   AF-A0A520I4S8-F1
#
_cell.length_a   1.000
_cell.length_b   1.000
_cell.length_c   1.000
_cell.angle_alpha   90.00
_cell.angle_beta   90.00
_cell.angle_gamma   90.00
#
_symmetry.space_group_name_H-M   'P 1'
#
loop_
_entity.id
_entity.type
_entity.pdbx_description
1 polymer ?
#
loop_
_entity_poly.entity_id
_entity_poly.type
_entity_poly.pdbx_seq_one_letter_code
_entity_poly.pdbx_strand_id
1 'polypeptide(L)'
;MRKKSSLILCGIALFFAVPLFSFAQIREGNYLTSLFNQQGGAELFANVDELKKTQRFSVLANVQAISPVSKRSIIERADKELAKPWPLLTLSQFNEFKLTGNRSGYEGNYFARRSKLTHLVIGEVVERKGRYLSEIVDGLGLVLEESSWALPAHMYLQKAGDGLPDIEEPVIDLFVAQTAMVLAWTRFLLADELDSYSPQLLARMDRELANRVFNPYLQRDDFWWMGFNKKRMNNWNIYVNTNVLIAA
;
A
#
# COMPACT_ATOMS: atom_id res chain seq x y z
N MET A 1 8.91 -88.50 -35.75
CA MET A 1 8.75 -87.28 -36.57
C MET A 1 8.16 -86.17 -35.71
N ARG A 2 8.86 -85.02 -35.62
CA ARG A 2 8.41 -83.67 -35.18
C ARG A 2 7.97 -83.55 -33.70
N LYS A 3 8.42 -82.58 -32.90
CA LYS A 3 9.34 -81.43 -33.02
C LYS A 3 9.81 -81.13 -31.58
N LYS A 4 11.11 -80.88 -31.41
CA LYS A 4 11.67 -80.28 -30.18
C LYS A 4 11.24 -78.81 -30.14
N SER A 5 10.69 -78.35 -29.03
CA SER A 5 10.45 -76.94 -28.74
C SER A 5 11.26 -76.57 -27.50
N SER A 6 12.30 -75.78 -27.71
CA SER A 6 13.18 -75.24 -26.68
C SER A 6 12.42 -74.20 -25.85
N LEU A 7 12.31 -74.40 -24.53
CA LEU A 7 11.86 -73.35 -23.62
C LEU A 7 13.06 -72.46 -23.26
N ILE A 8 12.96 -71.19 -23.63
CA ILE A 8 13.88 -70.12 -23.30
C ILE A 8 13.65 -69.73 -21.83
N LEU A 9 14.71 -69.81 -21.01
CA LEU A 9 14.71 -69.30 -19.64
C LEU A 9 14.77 -67.76 -19.70
N CYS A 10 13.65 -67.07 -19.52
CA CYS A 10 13.65 -65.63 -19.26
C CYS A 10 13.93 -65.41 -17.77
N GLY A 11 15.13 -64.91 -17.46
CA GLY A 11 15.45 -64.43 -16.11
C GLY A 11 14.64 -63.18 -15.80
N ILE A 12 13.74 -63.26 -14.82
CA ILE A 12 13.05 -62.10 -14.26
C ILE A 12 14.01 -61.44 -13.28
N ALA A 13 14.65 -60.34 -13.70
CA ALA A 13 15.33 -59.44 -12.78
C ALA A 13 14.26 -58.60 -12.04
N LEU A 14 13.97 -58.98 -10.79
CA LEU A 14 13.17 -58.17 -9.87
C LEU A 14 13.98 -56.91 -9.51
N PHE A 15 13.70 -55.81 -10.21
CA PHE A 15 14.10 -54.47 -9.76
C PHE A 15 13.29 -54.12 -8.50
N PHE A 16 13.94 -54.17 -7.34
CA PHE A 16 13.42 -53.53 -6.13
C PHE A 16 13.40 -52.02 -6.36
N ALA A 17 12.25 -51.48 -6.75
CA ALA A 17 12.01 -50.05 -6.72
C ALA A 17 11.95 -49.61 -5.25
N VAL A 18 13.06 -49.06 -4.74
CA VAL A 18 13.07 -48.37 -3.44
C VAL A 18 12.18 -47.13 -3.61
N PRO A 19 11.07 -46.99 -2.85
CA PRO A 19 10.26 -45.79 -2.93
C PRO A 19 11.10 -44.62 -2.41
N LEU A 20 11.44 -43.69 -3.29
CA LEU A 20 11.98 -42.39 -2.93
C LEU A 20 10.86 -41.61 -2.21
N PHE A 21 10.79 -41.76 -0.88
CA PHE A 21 10.02 -40.86 -0.05
C PHE A 21 10.69 -39.49 -0.08
N SER A 22 10.23 -38.62 -0.98
CA SER A 22 10.52 -37.19 -0.90
C SER A 22 9.72 -36.63 0.27
N PHE A 23 10.34 -36.58 1.45
CA PHE A 23 9.85 -35.71 2.51
C PHE A 23 10.11 -34.28 2.04
N ALA A 24 9.05 -33.57 1.64
CA ALA A 24 9.13 -32.12 1.52
C ALA A 24 9.59 -31.59 2.88
N GLN A 25 10.80 -31.03 2.92
CA GLN A 25 11.35 -30.46 4.13
C GLN A 25 10.44 -29.28 4.49
N ILE A 26 9.54 -29.46 5.47
CA ILE A 26 8.82 -28.35 6.09
C ILE A 26 9.90 -27.58 6.86
N ARG A 27 10.58 -26.66 6.17
CA ARG A 27 11.46 -25.71 6.83
C ARG A 27 10.55 -24.83 7.68
N GLU A 28 10.87 -24.68 8.97
CA GLU A 28 10.30 -23.60 9.75
C GLU A 28 10.49 -22.29 8.97
N GLY A 29 9.40 -21.54 8.81
CA GLY A 29 9.37 -20.28 8.06
C GLY A 29 10.09 -19.14 8.79
N ASN A 30 11.25 -19.40 9.39
CA ASN A 30 12.00 -18.46 10.23
C ASN A 30 13.20 -17.84 9.49
N TYR A 31 13.33 -18.01 8.17
CA TYR A 31 14.47 -17.50 7.40
C TYR A 31 14.65 -15.99 7.58
N LEU A 32 13.59 -15.20 7.40
CA LEU A 32 13.66 -13.74 7.54
C LEU A 32 13.97 -13.31 8.97
N THR A 33 13.36 -13.94 9.97
CA THR A 33 13.64 -13.65 11.39
C THR A 33 15.09 -14.01 11.75
N SER A 34 15.59 -15.14 11.24
CA SER A 34 16.97 -15.57 11.46
C SER A 34 17.96 -14.62 10.80
N LEU A 35 17.69 -14.23 9.55
CA LEU A 35 18.50 -13.24 8.82
C LEU A 35 18.46 -11.88 9.52
N PHE A 36 17.29 -11.41 9.96
CA PHE A 36 17.12 -10.17 10.71
C PHE A 36 17.97 -10.17 11.98
N ASN A 37 17.89 -11.23 12.78
CA ASN A 37 18.68 -11.36 14.00
C ASN A 37 20.19 -11.44 13.70
N GLN A 38 20.59 -12.18 12.65
CA GLN A 38 21.99 -12.28 12.24
C GLN A 38 22.59 -10.93 11.81
N GLN A 39 21.77 -10.07 11.21
CA GLN A 39 22.19 -8.74 10.74
C GLN A 39 22.18 -7.67 11.85
N GLY A 40 21.99 -8.03 13.12
CA GLY A 40 21.99 -7.10 14.25
C GLY A 40 20.59 -6.76 14.79
N GLY A 41 19.54 -7.40 14.28
CA GLY A 41 18.19 -7.27 14.80
C GLY A 41 17.71 -5.82 14.85
N ALA A 42 17.23 -5.37 16.01
CA ALA A 42 16.69 -4.02 16.18
C ALA A 42 17.74 -2.91 15.98
N GLU A 43 19.03 -3.20 16.14
CA GLU A 43 20.11 -2.22 15.94
C GLU A 43 20.22 -1.77 14.48
N LEU A 44 19.73 -2.57 13.52
CA LEU A 44 19.59 -2.17 12.11
C LEU A 44 18.77 -0.88 11.95
N PHE A 45 17.88 -0.60 12.89
CA PHE A 45 17.01 0.57 12.85
C PHE A 45 17.55 1.77 13.63
N ALA A 46 18.71 1.66 14.28
CA ALA A 46 19.30 2.74 15.08
C ALA A 46 19.58 4.02 14.26
N ASN A 47 19.78 3.88 12.95
CA ASN A 47 20.10 4.99 12.05
C ASN A 47 18.94 5.37 11.11
N VAL A 48 17.71 4.93 11.38
CA VAL A 48 16.56 5.19 10.48
C VAL A 48 16.33 6.67 10.25
N ASP A 49 16.47 7.51 11.27
CA ASP A 49 16.27 8.96 11.11
C ASP A 49 17.32 9.58 10.18
N GLU A 50 18.57 9.14 10.28
CA GLU A 50 19.64 9.62 9.41
C GLU A 50 19.49 9.11 7.97
N LEU A 51 19.03 7.86 7.81
CA LEU A 51 18.65 7.31 6.51
C LEU A 51 17.50 8.09 5.88
N LYS A 52 16.45 8.42 6.65
CA LYS A 52 15.31 9.23 6.19
C LYS A 52 15.78 10.61 5.74
N LYS A 53 16.66 11.28 6.50
CA LYS A 53 17.24 12.59 6.10
C LYS A 53 18.07 12.50 4.82
N THR A 54 18.96 11.52 4.74
CA THR A 54 19.82 11.30 3.57
C THR A 54 18.99 11.00 2.33
N GLN A 55 17.98 10.14 2.47
CA GLN A 55 17.05 9.81 1.40
C GLN A 55 16.27 11.04 0.95
N ARG A 56 15.78 11.86 1.90
CA ARG A 56 15.05 13.10 1.58
C ARG A 56 15.93 14.01 0.74
N PHE A 57 17.15 14.27 1.20
CA PHE A 57 18.11 15.10 0.48
C PHE A 57 18.37 14.57 -0.94
N SER A 58 18.62 13.26 -1.07
CA SER A 58 18.86 12.63 -2.36
C SER A 58 17.66 12.75 -3.31
N VAL A 59 16.45 12.46 -2.82
CA VAL A 59 15.21 12.57 -3.63
C VAL A 59 15.01 14.00 -4.11
N LEU A 60 15.18 14.99 -3.24
CA LEU A 60 15.00 16.39 -3.60
C LEU A 60 16.06 16.86 -4.61
N ALA A 61 17.32 16.46 -4.43
CA ALA A 61 18.38 16.73 -5.39
C ALA A 61 18.07 16.11 -6.77
N ASN A 62 17.61 14.86 -6.80
CA ASN A 62 17.24 14.16 -8.03
C ASN A 62 16.04 14.83 -8.73
N VAL A 63 15.02 15.25 -7.98
CA VAL A 63 13.90 16.01 -8.53
C VAL A 63 14.39 17.32 -9.15
N GLN A 64 15.34 18.01 -8.52
CA GLN A 64 15.90 19.23 -9.09
C GLN A 64 16.77 18.97 -10.32
N ALA A 65 17.33 17.78 -10.47
CA ALA A 65 18.16 17.39 -11.62
C ALA A 65 17.34 16.93 -12.84
N ILE A 66 16.02 16.74 -12.75
CA ILE A 66 15.22 16.31 -13.91
C ILE A 66 15.21 17.36 -15.02
N SER A 67 15.01 16.91 -16.26
CA SER A 67 15.10 17.78 -17.44
C SER A 67 14.10 18.95 -17.39
N PRO A 68 14.42 20.11 -17.99
CA PRO A 68 13.48 21.25 -18.07
C PRO A 68 12.14 20.88 -18.73
N VAL A 69 12.14 19.98 -19.70
CA VAL A 69 10.93 19.48 -20.37
C VAL A 69 10.07 18.68 -19.40
N SER A 70 10.68 17.79 -18.61
CA SER A 70 9.99 17.03 -17.56
C SER A 70 9.41 17.95 -16.50
N LYS A 71 10.17 18.94 -16.02
CA LYS A 71 9.68 19.94 -15.05
C LYS A 71 8.46 20.66 -15.59
N ARG A 72 8.54 21.16 -16.83
CA ARG A 72 7.41 21.86 -17.47
C ARG A 72 6.16 21.00 -17.56
N SER A 73 6.29 19.76 -18.03
CA SER A 73 5.16 18.81 -18.13
C SER A 73 4.49 18.55 -16.78
N ILE A 74 5.28 18.38 -15.72
CA ILE A 74 4.77 18.21 -14.35
C ILE A 74 4.01 19.45 -13.89
N ILE A 75 4.61 20.63 -14.07
CA ILE A 75 4.01 21.91 -13.67
C ILE A 75 2.70 22.16 -14.43
N GLU A 76 2.67 21.95 -15.75
CA GLU A 76 1.45 22.10 -16.55
C GLU A 76 0.33 21.17 -16.08
N ARG A 77 0.67 19.97 -15.60
CA ARG A 77 -0.31 19.02 -15.07
C ARG A 77 -0.82 19.45 -13.68
N ALA A 78 0.06 19.95 -12.82
CA ALA A 78 -0.33 20.54 -11.54
C ALA A 78 -1.22 21.79 -11.75
N ASP A 79 -0.94 22.62 -12.75
CA ASP A 79 -1.75 23.80 -13.10
C ASP A 79 -3.17 23.42 -13.54
N LYS A 80 -3.29 22.37 -14.36
CA LYS A 80 -4.58 21.82 -14.78
C LYS A 80 -5.39 21.28 -13.59
N GLU A 81 -4.73 20.64 -12.62
CA GLU A 81 -5.38 20.14 -11.41
C GLU A 81 -5.73 21.27 -10.44
N LEU A 82 -4.91 22.31 -10.32
CA LEU A 82 -5.16 23.50 -9.50
C LEU A 82 -6.47 24.19 -9.91
N ALA A 83 -6.74 24.28 -11.20
CA ALA A 83 -7.94 24.93 -11.73
C ALA A 83 -9.25 24.13 -11.53
N LYS A 84 -9.18 22.85 -11.13
CA LYS A 84 -10.37 22.02 -10.90
C LYS A 84 -10.89 22.18 -9.47
N PRO A 85 -12.20 22.15 -9.24
CA PRO A 85 -12.73 22.06 -7.87
C PRO A 85 -12.38 20.71 -7.23
N TRP A 86 -12.33 20.67 -5.90
CA TRP A 86 -12.28 19.41 -5.16
C TRP A 86 -13.58 18.62 -5.35
N PRO A 87 -13.53 17.33 -5.73
CA PRO A 87 -14.74 16.52 -5.86
C PRO A 87 -15.31 16.20 -4.47
N LEU A 88 -16.64 16.21 -4.36
CA LEU A 88 -17.36 15.81 -3.15
C LEU A 88 -17.49 14.28 -3.08
N LEU A 89 -17.29 13.73 -1.88
CA LEU A 89 -17.53 12.32 -1.55
C LEU A 89 -18.71 12.26 -0.61
N THR A 90 -19.86 11.80 -1.13
CA THR A 90 -21.10 11.75 -0.35
C THR A 90 -21.35 10.34 0.18
N LEU A 91 -21.93 10.24 1.39
CA LEU A 91 -22.32 8.95 1.97
C LEU A 91 -23.39 8.25 1.14
N SER A 92 -24.25 8.98 0.42
CA SER A 92 -25.23 8.40 -0.50
C SER A 92 -24.56 7.66 -1.67
N GLN A 93 -23.51 8.24 -2.26
CA GLN A 93 -22.72 7.57 -3.31
C GLN A 93 -21.91 6.41 -2.75
N PHE A 94 -21.39 6.53 -1.53
CA PHE A 94 -20.70 5.43 -0.86
C PHE A 94 -21.65 4.23 -0.68
N ASN A 95 -22.83 4.47 -0.12
CA ASN A 95 -23.80 3.43 0.20
C ASN A 95 -24.48 2.83 -1.04
N GLU A 96 -24.38 3.47 -2.21
CA GLU A 96 -24.92 2.96 -3.47
C GLU A 96 -24.42 1.54 -3.76
N PHE A 97 -23.16 1.24 -3.45
CA PHE A 97 -22.61 -0.10 -3.64
C PHE A 97 -23.38 -1.17 -2.86
N LYS A 98 -23.77 -0.89 -1.61
CA LYS A 98 -24.58 -1.82 -0.80
C LYS A 98 -25.97 -2.02 -1.41
N LEU A 99 -26.54 -0.96 -1.99
CA LEU A 99 -27.92 -0.97 -2.51
C LEU A 99 -28.01 -1.64 -3.88
N THR A 100 -27.02 -1.44 -4.76
CA THR A 100 -27.12 -1.83 -6.17
C THR A 100 -25.88 -2.54 -6.73
N GLY A 101 -24.78 -2.60 -5.95
CA GLY A 101 -23.48 -3.04 -6.43
C GLY A 101 -22.73 -2.00 -7.27
N ASN A 102 -23.32 -0.84 -7.54
CA ASN A 102 -22.65 0.23 -8.28
C ASN A 102 -21.76 1.07 -7.35
N ARG A 103 -20.47 1.12 -7.67
CA ARG A 103 -19.47 1.93 -6.94
C ARG A 103 -18.87 3.06 -7.79
N SER A 104 -19.14 3.08 -9.10
CA SER A 104 -18.44 3.91 -10.07
C SER A 104 -18.53 5.41 -9.77
N GLY A 105 -19.69 5.87 -9.27
CA GLY A 105 -19.90 7.27 -8.91
C GLY A 105 -19.00 7.73 -7.75
N TYR A 106 -18.88 6.91 -6.70
CA TYR A 106 -17.97 7.19 -5.60
C TYR A 106 -16.50 7.04 -6.02
N GLU A 107 -16.16 5.95 -6.72
CA GLU A 107 -14.79 5.65 -7.15
C GLU A 107 -14.22 6.75 -8.05
N GLY A 108 -14.99 7.26 -9.02
CA GLY A 108 -14.55 8.34 -9.90
C GLY A 108 -14.14 9.59 -9.12
N ASN A 109 -14.99 10.03 -8.19
CA ASN A 109 -14.70 11.19 -7.33
C ASN A 109 -13.54 10.91 -6.37
N TYR A 110 -13.47 9.70 -5.81
CA TYR A 110 -12.43 9.25 -4.91
C TYR A 110 -11.06 9.37 -5.58
N PHE A 111 -10.91 8.76 -6.76
CA PHE A 111 -9.65 8.79 -7.51
C PHE A 111 -9.31 10.19 -8.03
N ALA A 112 -10.31 10.98 -8.45
CA ALA A 112 -10.08 12.36 -8.86
C ALA A 112 -9.49 13.20 -7.72
N ARG A 113 -9.97 13.03 -6.48
CA ARG A 113 -9.41 13.71 -5.29
C ARG A 113 -7.94 13.36 -5.07
N ARG A 114 -7.62 12.05 -5.01
CA ARG A 114 -6.23 11.60 -4.79
C ARG A 114 -5.31 12.02 -5.93
N SER A 115 -5.81 11.94 -7.16
CA SER A 115 -5.08 12.40 -8.35
C SER A 115 -4.75 13.88 -8.24
N LYS A 116 -5.74 14.74 -7.97
CA LYS A 116 -5.52 16.19 -7.81
C LYS A 116 -4.47 16.47 -6.73
N LEU A 117 -4.63 15.90 -5.52
CA LEU A 117 -3.66 16.05 -4.43
C LEU A 117 -2.24 15.64 -4.85
N THR A 118 -2.11 14.45 -5.46
CA THR A 118 -0.81 13.93 -5.88
C THR A 118 -0.11 14.84 -6.89
N HIS A 119 -0.85 15.37 -7.88
CA HIS A 119 -0.26 16.28 -8.87
C HIS A 119 0.16 17.61 -8.27
N LEU A 120 -0.63 18.16 -7.35
CA LEU A 120 -0.29 19.41 -6.67
C LEU A 120 0.98 19.23 -5.82
N VAL A 121 1.07 18.14 -5.05
CA VAL A 121 2.26 17.81 -4.25
C VAL A 121 3.49 17.65 -5.13
N ILE A 122 3.40 16.86 -6.20
CA ILE A 122 4.54 16.67 -7.13
C ILE A 122 4.91 18.00 -7.81
N GLY A 123 3.93 18.82 -8.19
CA GLY A 123 4.13 20.15 -8.75
C GLY A 123 4.90 21.06 -7.79
N GLU A 124 4.52 21.10 -6.52
CA GLU A 124 5.19 21.91 -5.49
C GLU A 124 6.61 21.39 -5.21
N VAL A 125 6.80 20.07 -5.14
CA VAL A 125 8.13 19.48 -4.91
C VAL A 125 9.11 19.84 -6.04
N VAL A 126 8.61 19.93 -7.29
CA VAL A 126 9.39 20.34 -8.47
C VAL A 126 9.61 21.85 -8.51
N GLU A 127 8.58 22.66 -8.27
CA GLU A 127 8.60 24.10 -8.50
C GLU A 127 9.14 24.91 -7.31
N ARG A 128 8.83 24.51 -6.08
CA ARG A 128 9.26 25.13 -4.81
C ARG A 128 8.98 26.63 -4.73
N LYS A 129 7.76 27.03 -5.08
CA LYS A 129 7.32 28.44 -5.08
C LYS A 129 6.14 28.72 -4.13
N GLY A 130 5.60 27.70 -3.50
CA GLY A 130 4.52 27.79 -2.53
C GLY A 130 3.12 27.97 -3.12
N ARG A 131 2.98 28.11 -4.45
CA ARG A 131 1.69 28.46 -5.07
C ARG A 131 0.65 27.35 -5.03
N TYR A 132 1.07 26.10 -4.81
CA TYR A 132 0.12 25.00 -4.63
C TYR A 132 -0.16 24.70 -3.16
N LEU A 133 0.56 25.29 -2.21
CA LEU A 133 0.50 24.90 -0.81
C LEU A 133 -0.89 25.05 -0.19
N SER A 134 -1.59 26.17 -0.43
CA SER A 134 -2.96 26.34 0.09
C SER A 134 -3.89 25.22 -0.39
N GLU A 135 -3.81 24.88 -1.67
CA GLU A 135 -4.64 23.84 -2.27
C GLU A 135 -4.24 22.44 -1.76
N ILE A 136 -2.93 22.19 -1.55
CA ILE A 136 -2.44 20.95 -0.93
C ILE A 136 -2.99 20.81 0.48
N VAL A 137 -3.00 21.88 1.28
CA VAL A 137 -3.56 21.88 2.63
C VAL A 137 -5.04 21.53 2.61
N ASP A 138 -5.83 22.14 1.73
CA ASP A 138 -7.26 21.83 1.59
C ASP A 138 -7.47 20.37 1.18
N GLY A 139 -6.67 19.88 0.22
CA GLY A 139 -6.70 18.48 -0.22
C GLY A 139 -6.35 17.49 0.89
N LEU A 140 -5.33 17.79 1.69
CA LEU A 140 -4.96 17.01 2.86
C LEU A 140 -6.10 17.00 3.89
N GLY A 141 -6.66 18.17 4.23
CA GLY A 141 -7.80 18.29 5.13
C GLY A 141 -8.99 17.43 4.67
N LEU A 142 -9.36 17.56 3.39
CA LEU A 142 -10.45 16.79 2.79
C LEU A 142 -10.23 15.27 2.84
N VAL A 143 -9.01 14.80 2.64
CA VAL A 143 -8.67 13.36 2.74
C VAL A 143 -8.69 12.89 4.19
N LEU A 144 -8.17 13.69 5.12
CA LEU A 144 -8.14 13.38 6.55
C LEU A 144 -9.54 13.40 7.19
N GLU A 145 -10.51 14.07 6.57
CA GLU A 145 -11.92 14.14 7.04
C GLU A 145 -12.80 13.00 6.57
N GLU A 146 -12.35 12.18 5.62
CA GLU A 146 -13.15 11.06 5.13
C GLU A 146 -13.39 10.04 6.24
N SER A 147 -14.56 9.43 6.31
CA SER A 147 -14.85 8.39 7.32
C SER A 147 -14.03 7.11 7.11
N SER A 148 -13.57 6.86 5.89
CA SER A 148 -12.64 5.77 5.55
C SER A 148 -11.91 6.11 4.25
N TRP A 149 -10.72 5.52 4.07
CA TRP A 149 -9.98 5.57 2.80
C TRP A 149 -10.18 4.29 1.95
N ALA A 150 -10.99 3.35 2.44
CA ALA A 150 -11.34 2.16 1.66
C ALA A 150 -12.43 2.48 0.64
N LEU A 151 -12.44 1.72 -0.46
CA LEU A 151 -13.55 1.81 -1.41
C LEU A 151 -14.78 1.07 -0.90
N PRO A 152 -16.00 1.49 -1.31
CA PRO A 152 -17.25 0.88 -0.84
C PRO A 152 -17.30 -0.65 -0.98
N ALA A 153 -16.74 -1.17 -2.07
CA ALA A 153 -16.72 -2.60 -2.36
C ALA A 153 -15.81 -3.43 -1.45
N HIS A 154 -15.04 -2.79 -0.57
CA HIS A 154 -14.11 -3.46 0.33
C HIS A 154 -14.59 -3.40 1.78
N MET A 155 -15.78 -2.83 2.04
CA MET A 155 -16.32 -2.71 3.38
C MET A 155 -16.74 -4.04 3.99
N TYR A 156 -16.93 -5.11 3.21
CA TYR A 156 -17.05 -6.48 3.75
C TYR A 156 -15.91 -6.91 4.68
N LEU A 157 -14.77 -6.19 4.72
CA LEU A 157 -13.67 -6.42 5.65
C LEU A 157 -13.97 -5.97 7.10
N GLN A 158 -14.99 -5.15 7.32
CA GLN A 158 -15.47 -4.79 8.65
C GLN A 158 -16.53 -5.81 9.10
N LYS A 159 -16.72 -5.99 10.41
CA LYS A 159 -17.68 -6.97 10.97
C LYS A 159 -19.12 -6.66 10.60
N ALA A 160 -19.47 -5.38 10.50
CA ALA A 160 -20.79 -4.94 10.07
C ALA A 160 -21.11 -5.29 8.60
N GLY A 161 -20.11 -5.72 7.81
CA GLY A 161 -20.26 -6.01 6.38
C GLY A 161 -20.39 -4.75 5.51
N ASP A 162 -20.89 -4.93 4.29
CA ASP A 162 -21.03 -3.84 3.33
C ASP A 162 -21.93 -2.70 3.84
N GLY A 163 -21.61 -1.48 3.41
CA GLY A 163 -22.34 -0.26 3.79
C GLY A 163 -21.41 0.88 4.15
N LEU A 164 -21.89 1.80 4.97
CA LEU A 164 -21.08 2.91 5.45
C LEU A 164 -19.92 2.41 6.33
N PRO A 165 -18.78 3.12 6.34
CA PRO A 165 -17.67 2.77 7.20
C PRO A 165 -17.99 2.88 8.68
N ASP A 166 -17.61 1.86 9.45
CA ASP A 166 -17.47 1.97 10.90
C ASP A 166 -16.12 2.60 11.24
N ILE A 167 -16.13 3.82 11.78
CA ILE A 167 -14.90 4.55 12.12
C ILE A 167 -14.15 3.93 13.30
N GLU A 168 -14.84 3.15 14.14
CA GLU A 168 -14.26 2.45 15.29
C GLU A 168 -13.64 1.10 14.90
N GLU A 169 -13.89 0.62 13.68
CA GLU A 169 -13.28 -0.59 13.12
C GLU A 169 -12.61 -0.32 11.76
N PRO A 170 -11.48 0.42 11.73
CA PRO A 170 -10.78 0.73 10.49
C PRO A 170 -10.37 -0.54 9.73
N VAL A 171 -10.71 -0.59 8.45
CA VAL A 171 -10.28 -1.64 7.52
C VAL A 171 -9.06 -1.18 6.72
N ILE A 172 -8.18 -2.12 6.38
CA ILE A 172 -7.04 -1.86 5.52
C ILE A 172 -7.22 -2.63 4.22
N ASP A 173 -7.40 -1.89 3.13
CA ASP A 173 -7.43 -2.39 1.75
C ASP A 173 -6.26 -1.79 0.93
N LEU A 174 -6.26 -2.05 -0.37
CA LEU A 174 -5.30 -1.49 -1.31
C LEU A 174 -5.23 0.05 -1.25
N PHE A 175 -6.38 0.71 -1.14
CA PHE A 175 -6.51 2.16 -1.32
C PHE A 175 -6.30 2.93 -0.01
N VAL A 176 -6.59 2.32 1.13
CA VAL A 176 -6.17 2.77 2.46
C VAL A 176 -4.64 2.78 2.52
N ALA A 177 -4.00 1.67 2.14
CA ALA A 177 -2.55 1.59 2.13
C ALA A 177 -1.93 2.59 1.15
N GLN A 178 -2.46 2.71 -0.07
CA GLN A 178 -2.00 3.70 -1.04
C GLN A 178 -2.19 5.14 -0.54
N THR A 179 -3.32 5.46 0.11
CA THR A 179 -3.55 6.78 0.70
C THR A 179 -2.54 7.06 1.81
N ALA A 180 -2.25 6.07 2.66
CA ALA A 180 -1.22 6.17 3.70
C ALA A 180 0.15 6.53 3.10
N MET A 181 0.53 5.84 2.04
CA MET A 181 1.77 6.09 1.31
C MET A 181 1.81 7.51 0.71
N VAL A 182 0.72 8.01 0.13
CA VAL A 182 0.64 9.38 -0.41
C VAL A 182 0.80 10.41 0.71
N LEU A 183 0.12 10.23 1.85
CA LEU A 183 0.22 11.14 2.99
C LEU A 183 1.64 11.17 3.56
N ALA A 184 2.27 10.00 3.73
CA ALA A 184 3.63 9.90 4.23
C ALA A 184 4.65 10.55 3.29
N TRP A 185 4.56 10.33 1.97
CA TRP A 185 5.42 11.02 1.00
C TRP A 185 5.19 12.53 0.98
N THR A 186 3.93 12.97 1.07
CA THR A 186 3.60 14.40 1.12
C THR A 186 4.26 15.05 2.34
N ARG A 187 4.08 14.43 3.51
CA ARG A 187 4.73 14.83 4.76
C ARG A 187 6.26 14.85 4.61
N PHE A 188 6.84 13.78 4.09
CA PHE A 188 8.29 13.63 3.96
C PHE A 188 8.93 14.68 3.05
N LEU A 189 8.28 15.01 1.93
CA LEU A 189 8.83 15.92 0.92
C LEU A 189 8.57 17.40 1.22
N LEU A 190 7.46 17.70 1.90
CA LEU A 190 6.96 19.06 2.16
C LEU A 190 6.85 19.38 3.66
N ALA A 191 7.55 18.64 4.54
CA ALA A 191 7.45 18.81 5.99
C ALA A 191 7.64 20.27 6.43
N ASP A 192 8.70 20.92 5.94
CA ASP A 192 9.07 22.27 6.36
C ASP A 192 8.02 23.30 5.92
N GLU A 193 7.50 23.17 4.70
CA GLU A 193 6.44 24.03 4.17
C GLU A 193 5.11 23.85 4.91
N LEU A 194 4.73 22.59 5.19
CA LEU A 194 3.49 22.28 5.88
C LEU A 194 3.55 22.65 7.37
N ASP A 195 4.71 22.50 8.02
CA ASP A 195 4.91 22.91 9.41
C ASP A 195 4.80 24.44 9.56
N SER A 196 5.41 25.17 8.62
CA SER A 196 5.31 26.63 8.53
C SER A 196 3.86 27.10 8.33
N TYR A 197 3.07 26.35 7.54
CA TYR A 197 1.64 26.63 7.38
C TYR A 197 0.84 26.33 8.65
N SER A 198 0.96 25.11 9.19
CA SER A 198 0.35 24.71 10.45
C SER A 198 0.95 23.39 10.98
N PRO A 199 1.60 23.39 12.16
CA PRO A 199 2.09 22.16 12.79
C PRO A 199 0.92 21.22 13.19
N GLN A 200 -0.29 21.76 13.38
CA GLN A 200 -1.48 20.95 13.69
C GLN A 200 -1.88 20.04 12.53
N LEU A 201 -1.61 20.45 11.28
CA LEU A 201 -1.89 19.60 10.12
C LEU A 201 -1.01 18.35 10.11
N LEU A 202 0.29 18.52 10.38
CA LEU A 202 1.23 17.40 10.50
C LEU A 202 0.85 16.46 11.64
N ALA A 203 0.53 17.02 12.82
CA ALA A 203 0.05 16.24 13.96
C ALA A 203 -1.26 15.48 13.65
N ARG A 204 -2.15 16.06 12.84
CA ARG A 204 -3.37 15.40 12.37
C ARG A 204 -3.05 14.26 11.39
N MET A 205 -2.16 14.48 10.43
CA MET A 205 -1.72 13.43 9.51
C MET A 205 -1.16 12.22 10.26
N ASP A 206 -0.26 12.47 11.22
CA ASP A 206 0.37 11.42 12.03
C ASP A 206 -0.69 10.63 12.83
N ARG A 207 -1.69 11.33 13.39
CA ARG A 207 -2.81 10.70 14.12
C ARG A 207 -3.70 9.83 13.24
N GLU A 208 -4.11 10.34 12.07
CA GLU A 208 -4.98 9.58 11.17
C GLU A 208 -4.26 8.36 10.59
N LEU A 209 -2.96 8.47 10.27
CA LEU A 209 -2.14 7.34 9.85
C LEU A 209 -2.03 6.28 10.97
N ALA A 210 -1.77 6.71 12.21
CA ALA A 210 -1.71 5.80 13.35
C ALA A 210 -3.04 5.07 13.57
N ASN A 211 -4.16 5.81 13.59
CA ASN A 211 -5.47 5.26 13.91
C ASN A 211 -6.03 4.36 12.80
N ARG A 212 -5.83 4.70 11.54
CA ARG A 212 -6.45 3.99 10.41
C ARG A 212 -5.57 2.92 9.80
N VAL A 213 -4.25 3.00 10.00
CA VAL A 213 -3.28 2.16 9.29
C VAL A 213 -2.37 1.45 10.27
N PHE A 214 -1.53 2.17 11.02
CA PHE A 214 -0.46 1.51 11.78
C PHE A 214 -0.98 0.66 12.94
N ASN A 215 -1.88 1.22 13.77
CA ASN A 215 -2.42 0.46 14.90
C ASN A 215 -3.26 -0.74 14.42
N PRO A 216 -4.22 -0.60 13.47
CA PRO A 216 -4.95 -1.76 12.98
C PRO A 216 -4.05 -2.78 12.28
N TYR A 217 -3.04 -2.36 11.52
CA TYR A 217 -2.11 -3.28 10.85
C TYR A 217 -1.30 -4.13 11.84
N LEU A 218 -0.91 -3.57 12.98
CA LEU A 218 -0.15 -4.28 14.02
C LEU A 218 -1.02 -5.13 14.95
N GLN A 219 -2.29 -4.76 15.13
CA GLN A 219 -3.19 -5.39 16.10
C GLN A 219 -4.14 -6.43 15.48
N ARG A 220 -4.43 -6.32 14.19
CA ARG A 220 -5.36 -7.20 13.49
C ARG A 220 -4.62 -8.23 12.64
N ASP A 221 -5.10 -9.46 12.65
CA ASP A 221 -4.62 -10.58 11.83
C ASP A 221 -5.75 -11.22 10.99
N ASP A 222 -6.92 -10.59 10.98
CA ASP A 222 -8.17 -11.15 10.44
C ASP A 222 -8.37 -10.84 8.95
N PHE A 223 -7.70 -9.81 8.42
CA PHE A 223 -7.75 -9.47 7.00
C PHE A 223 -7.24 -10.63 6.14
N TRP A 224 -8.11 -11.13 5.25
CA TRP A 224 -7.80 -12.36 4.51
C TRP A 224 -6.54 -12.24 3.65
N TRP A 225 -6.21 -11.03 3.17
CA TRP A 225 -5.06 -10.78 2.32
C TRP A 225 -3.73 -10.90 3.08
N MET A 226 -3.72 -10.87 4.42
CA MET A 226 -2.49 -11.03 5.21
C MET A 226 -1.89 -12.44 5.07
N GLY A 227 -2.70 -13.44 4.67
CA GLY A 227 -2.23 -14.81 4.47
C GLY A 227 -2.02 -15.59 5.77
N PHE A 228 -2.37 -15.01 6.92
CA PHE A 228 -2.41 -15.73 8.19
C PHE A 228 -3.46 -16.85 8.16
N ASN A 229 -3.33 -17.82 9.07
CA ASN A 229 -4.27 -18.94 9.22
C ASN A 229 -4.49 -19.75 7.92
N LYS A 230 -3.41 -19.97 7.15
CA LYS A 230 -3.40 -20.75 5.89
C LYS A 230 -4.27 -20.17 4.77
N LYS A 231 -4.63 -18.88 4.84
CA LYS A 231 -5.33 -18.20 3.75
C LYS A 231 -4.39 -18.00 2.55
N ARG A 232 -4.90 -18.23 1.34
CA ARG A 232 -4.11 -18.05 0.12
C ARG A 232 -3.82 -16.57 -0.10
N MET A 233 -2.53 -16.23 -0.17
CA MET A 233 -2.09 -14.88 -0.51
C MET A 233 -2.37 -14.57 -1.99
N ASN A 234 -2.63 -13.30 -2.28
CA ASN A 234 -2.69 -12.76 -3.63
C ASN A 234 -1.93 -11.42 -3.70
N ASN A 235 -2.12 -10.66 -4.78
CA ASN A 235 -1.48 -9.37 -4.99
C ASN A 235 -1.78 -8.33 -3.89
N TRP A 236 -2.89 -8.45 -3.14
CA TRP A 236 -3.19 -7.53 -2.04
C TRP A 236 -2.13 -7.61 -0.94
N ASN A 237 -1.61 -8.80 -0.65
CA ASN A 237 -0.61 -8.96 0.39
C ASN A 237 0.61 -8.08 0.14
N ILE A 238 1.26 -8.26 -1.01
CA ILE A 238 2.48 -7.52 -1.33
C ILE A 238 2.20 -6.02 -1.52
N TYR A 239 1.06 -5.67 -2.11
CA TYR A 239 0.71 -4.27 -2.37
C TYR A 239 0.44 -3.51 -1.06
N VAL A 240 -0.37 -4.07 -0.16
CA VAL A 240 -0.69 -3.44 1.13
C VAL A 240 0.56 -3.35 1.98
N ASN A 241 1.30 -4.45 2.17
CA ASN A 241 2.50 -4.47 3.00
C ASN A 241 3.57 -3.47 2.51
N THR A 242 3.76 -3.35 1.20
CA THR A 242 4.72 -2.37 0.63
C THR A 242 4.30 -0.94 0.95
N ASN A 243 3.03 -0.59 0.74
CA ASN A 243 2.55 0.78 0.97
C ASN A 243 2.51 1.14 2.47
N VAL A 244 2.13 0.20 3.34
CA VAL A 244 2.17 0.40 4.80
C VAL A 244 3.62 0.59 5.26
N LEU A 245 4.55 -0.21 4.76
CA LEU A 245 5.97 -0.07 5.10
C LEU A 245 6.56 1.27 4.63
N ILE A 246 6.20 1.74 3.43
CA ILE A 246 6.63 3.07 2.94
C ILE A 246 6.04 4.19 3.80
N ALA A 247 4.84 3.99 4.35
CA ALA A 247 4.18 5.00 5.16
C ALA A 247 4.77 5.15 6.58
N ALA A 248 5.37 4.10 7.13
CA ALA A 248 5.97 4.06 8.47
C ALA A 248 7.37 4.72 8.54
#